data_AF-C7M0X3-F1
#
_entry.id   AF-C7M0X3-F1
#
_cell.length_a   1.000
_cell.length_b   1.000
_cell.length_c   1.000
_cell.angle_alpha   90.00
_cell.angle_beta   90.00
_cell.angle_gamma   90.00
#
_symmetry.space_group_name_H-M   'P 1'
#
loop_
_entity.id
_entity.type
_entity.pdbx_description
1 polymer ?
#
loop_
_entity_poly.entity_id
_entity_poly.type
_entity_poly.pdbx_seq_one_letter_code
_entity_poly.pdbx_strand_id
1 'polypeptide(L)'
;MPRPVNRADPTLEPRTPARRRKVLWIVGAVVVASVAIEAAIVYPQRVTVAQERVDFRGAVQTMQQDAGGCAVALNDGYRALGAIVSKASNQLAEARTIIEQDEEYCTIAVNSDLYNLATYAPPNSLNHFNLTPVVKEVYAWAFPNAASVLAYMKTLLVHPTDMSTVTLIAGRLHTMDTVLATANAQLASVSRQLGISPQRVELSSTSGMPSFLRAELGRVAS
;
A
#
# COMPACT_ATOMS: atom_id res chain seq x y z
N MET A 1 15.63 94.43 16.52
CA MET A 1 16.24 93.74 15.36
C MET A 1 15.29 92.63 14.90
N PRO A 2 14.67 92.72 13.71
CA PRO A 2 13.89 91.59 13.18
C PRO A 2 14.83 90.58 12.51
N ARG A 3 14.66 89.28 12.81
CA ARG A 3 15.34 88.16 12.15
C ARG A 3 14.58 87.73 10.87
N PRO A 4 15.27 87.18 9.86
CA PRO A 4 14.73 86.94 8.53
C PRO A 4 13.75 85.75 8.47
N VAL A 5 12.78 85.85 7.56
CA VAL A 5 11.81 84.81 7.21
C VAL A 5 12.50 83.75 6.35
N ASN A 6 12.52 82.49 6.81
CA ASN A 6 12.97 81.35 6.01
C ASN A 6 11.90 80.97 4.99
N ARG A 7 12.30 80.87 3.72
CA ARG A 7 11.52 80.30 2.61
C ARG A 7 11.17 78.85 2.94
N ALA A 8 9.89 78.51 2.87
CA ALA A 8 9.45 77.13 2.79
C ALA A 8 9.78 76.55 1.40
N ASP A 9 10.38 75.37 1.40
CA ASP A 9 10.66 74.51 0.24
C ASP A 9 9.33 74.04 -0.41
N PRO A 10 9.13 74.16 -1.74
CA PRO A 10 7.85 73.86 -2.38
C PRO A 10 7.56 72.36 -2.62
N THR A 11 8.34 71.43 -2.08
CA THR A 11 8.20 70.00 -2.44
C THR A 11 7.32 69.14 -1.52
N LEU A 12 6.66 69.71 -0.52
CA LEU A 12 5.69 68.97 0.30
C LEU A 12 4.26 69.12 -0.24
N GLU A 13 3.92 68.33 -1.25
CA GLU A 13 2.52 68.13 -1.65
C GLU A 13 1.68 67.67 -0.44
N PRO A 14 0.59 68.37 -0.10
CA PRO A 14 -0.30 67.96 0.98
C PRO A 14 -1.00 66.65 0.58
N ARG A 15 -0.60 65.53 1.19
CA ARG A 15 -1.32 64.26 1.09
C ARG A 15 -2.73 64.43 1.64
N THR A 16 -3.68 64.66 0.73
CA THR A 16 -5.09 64.84 1.06
C THR A 16 -5.68 63.60 1.75
N PRO A 17 -6.59 63.76 2.73
CA PRO A 17 -7.18 62.66 3.51
C PRO A 17 -7.91 61.63 2.65
N ALA A 18 -8.38 62.03 1.46
CA ALA A 18 -9.01 61.15 0.48
C ALA A 18 -8.07 60.04 -0.04
N ARG A 19 -6.76 60.33 -0.20
CA ARG A 19 -5.78 59.35 -0.68
C ARG A 19 -5.46 58.30 0.39
N ARG A 20 -5.38 58.69 1.67
CA ARG A 20 -5.21 57.76 2.80
C ARG A 20 -6.39 56.79 2.93
N ARG A 21 -7.62 57.27 2.78
CA ARG A 21 -8.82 56.43 2.86
C ARG A 21 -8.86 55.40 1.73
N LYS A 22 -8.47 55.77 0.50
CA LYS A 22 -8.34 54.83 -0.63
C LYS A 22 -7.25 53.78 -0.40
N VAL A 23 -6.08 54.18 0.11
CA VAL A 23 -5.00 53.24 0.42
C VAL A 23 -5.40 52.25 1.52
N LEU A 24 -6.09 52.71 2.57
CA LEU A 24 -6.61 51.83 3.63
C LEU A 24 -7.65 50.82 3.11
N TRP A 25 -8.52 51.23 2.19
CA TRP A 25 -9.47 50.31 1.54
C TRP A 25 -8.78 49.25 0.68
N ILE A 26 -7.75 49.64 -0.08
CA ILE A 26 -6.98 48.70 -0.90
C ILE A 26 -6.22 47.71 -0.01
N VAL A 27 -5.55 48.20 1.04
CA VAL A 27 -4.84 47.32 1.99
C VAL A 27 -5.83 46.39 2.71
N GLY A 28 -6.99 46.89 3.14
CA GLY A 28 -8.04 46.07 3.74
C GLY A 28 -8.54 44.98 2.78
N ALA A 29 -8.77 45.32 1.51
CA ALA A 29 -9.19 44.35 0.50
C ALA A 29 -8.12 43.29 0.22
N VAL A 30 -6.85 43.68 0.17
CA VAL A 30 -5.73 42.75 -0.01
C VAL A 30 -5.60 41.80 1.17
N VAL A 31 -5.71 42.30 2.41
CA VAL A 31 -5.64 41.48 3.63
C VAL A 31 -6.80 40.50 3.72
N VAL A 32 -8.02 40.93 3.38
CA VAL A 32 -9.19 40.03 3.36
C VAL A 32 -9.03 38.96 2.28
N ALA A 33 -8.53 39.33 1.10
CA ALA A 33 -8.28 38.39 0.02
C ALA A 33 -7.19 37.36 0.38
N SER A 34 -6.09 37.79 0.99
CA SER A 34 -5.02 36.87 1.40
C SER A 34 -5.48 35.92 2.52
N VAL A 35 -6.23 36.41 3.52
CA VAL A 35 -6.82 35.58 4.56
C VAL A 35 -7.85 34.60 3.99
N ALA A 36 -8.65 35.01 3.00
CA ALA A 36 -9.63 34.11 2.35
C ALA A 36 -8.96 33.02 1.50
N ILE A 37 -7.86 33.34 0.81
CA ILE A 37 -7.08 32.35 0.04
C ILE A 37 -6.41 31.36 0.98
N GLU A 38 -5.76 31.81 2.05
CA GLU A 38 -5.20 30.90 3.04
C GLU A 38 -6.29 30.10 3.75
N ALA A 39 -7.42 30.70 4.09
CA ALA A 39 -8.56 29.99 4.65
C ALA A 39 -9.14 28.96 3.67
N ALA A 40 -9.09 29.15 2.35
CA ALA A 40 -9.54 28.16 1.37
C ALA A 40 -8.54 27.01 1.16
N ILE A 41 -7.25 27.26 1.36
CA ILE A 41 -6.18 26.25 1.33
C ILE A 41 -6.14 25.46 2.65
N VAL A 42 -6.39 26.14 3.76
CA VAL A 42 -6.32 25.61 5.14
C VAL A 42 -7.68 25.09 5.62
N TYR A 43 -8.80 25.49 5.02
CA TYR A 43 -10.08 24.84 5.30
C TYR A 43 -9.96 23.39 4.85
N PRO A 44 -10.16 22.42 5.76
CA PRO A 44 -10.27 21.05 5.33
C PRO A 44 -11.48 21.01 4.41
N GLN A 45 -11.27 20.76 3.12
CA GLN A 45 -12.35 20.26 2.29
C GLN A 45 -12.89 19.07 3.06
N ARG A 46 -14.13 19.17 3.56
CA ARG A 46 -14.74 18.09 4.33
C ARG A 46 -14.62 16.85 3.46
N VAL A 47 -13.86 15.88 3.92
CA VAL A 47 -13.65 14.63 3.18
C VAL A 47 -15.05 14.10 2.89
N THR A 48 -15.38 13.99 1.61
CA THR A 48 -16.69 13.52 1.21
C THR A 48 -16.70 12.00 1.30
N VAL A 49 -17.85 11.41 1.65
CA VAL A 49 -18.01 9.94 1.64
C VAL A 49 -17.68 9.37 0.25
N ALA A 50 -17.93 10.14 -0.82
CA ALA A 50 -17.53 9.75 -2.18
C ALA A 50 -16.01 9.61 -2.33
N GLN A 51 -15.25 10.56 -1.77
CA GLN A 51 -13.78 10.51 -1.78
C GLN A 51 -13.26 9.31 -0.96
N GLU A 52 -13.80 9.07 0.23
CA GLU A 52 -13.38 7.92 1.06
C GLU A 52 -13.60 6.60 0.35
N ARG A 53 -14.70 6.45 -0.40
CA ARG A 53 -14.97 5.24 -1.20
C ARG A 53 -13.95 5.04 -2.31
N VAL A 54 -13.55 6.11 -2.98
CA VAL A 54 -12.55 6.05 -4.06
C VAL A 54 -11.19 5.73 -3.47
N ASP A 55 -10.79 6.45 -2.42
CA ASP A 55 -9.51 6.24 -1.74
C ASP A 55 -9.41 4.83 -1.16
N PHE A 56 -10.48 4.31 -0.57
CA PHE A 56 -10.50 2.96 -0.01
C PHE A 56 -10.38 1.89 -1.09
N ARG A 57 -11.08 2.04 -2.23
CA ARG A 57 -10.91 1.12 -3.38
C ARG A 57 -9.48 1.18 -3.93
N GLY A 58 -8.94 2.39 -4.06
CA GLY A 58 -7.56 2.61 -4.47
C GLY A 58 -6.57 1.93 -3.52
N ALA A 59 -6.76 2.07 -2.21
CA ALA A 59 -5.91 1.43 -1.21
C ALA A 59 -5.92 -0.10 -1.31
N VAL A 60 -7.10 -0.72 -1.47
CA VAL A 60 -7.21 -2.18 -1.66
C VAL A 60 -6.54 -2.61 -2.96
N GLN A 61 -6.73 -1.86 -4.04
CA GLN A 61 -6.10 -2.14 -5.32
C GLN A 61 -4.57 -2.01 -5.25
N THR A 62 -4.02 -1.01 -4.56
CA THR A 62 -2.57 -0.87 -4.34
C THR A 62 -2.04 -2.07 -3.57
N MET A 63 -2.67 -2.46 -2.46
CA MET A 63 -2.24 -3.65 -1.71
C MET A 63 -2.26 -4.93 -2.56
N GLN A 64 -3.28 -5.10 -3.41
CA GLN A 64 -3.37 -6.21 -4.36
C GLN A 64 -2.23 -6.20 -5.38
N GLN A 65 -1.95 -5.04 -5.96
CA GLN A 65 -0.91 -4.89 -6.98
C GLN A 65 0.47 -5.12 -6.36
N ASP A 66 0.72 -4.52 -5.21
CA ASP A 66 2.04 -4.55 -4.58
C ASP A 66 2.42 -5.94 -4.04
N ALA A 67 1.45 -6.72 -3.58
CA ALA A 67 1.65 -8.12 -3.21
C ALA A 67 1.50 -9.09 -4.40
N GLY A 68 0.95 -8.62 -5.53
CA GLY A 68 0.57 -9.45 -6.67
C GLY A 68 1.75 -10.13 -7.36
N GLY A 69 2.90 -9.45 -7.45
CA GLY A 69 4.12 -10.06 -8.00
C GLY A 69 4.56 -11.31 -7.24
N CYS A 70 4.50 -11.27 -5.91
CA CYS A 70 4.83 -12.43 -5.08
C CYS A 70 3.78 -13.56 -5.20
N ALA A 71 2.50 -13.23 -5.43
CA ALA A 71 1.48 -14.24 -5.72
C ALA A 71 1.74 -14.97 -7.05
N VAL A 72 2.20 -14.27 -8.08
CA VAL A 72 2.62 -14.87 -9.35
C VAL A 72 3.83 -15.77 -9.14
N ALA A 73 4.87 -15.27 -8.47
CA ALA A 73 6.09 -16.01 -8.13
C ALA A 73 5.79 -17.31 -7.38
N LEU A 74 4.88 -17.27 -6.39
CA LEU A 74 4.46 -18.46 -5.66
C LEU A 74 3.81 -19.51 -6.57
N ASN A 75 2.97 -19.05 -7.51
CA ASN A 75 2.30 -19.94 -8.46
C ASN A 75 3.26 -20.56 -9.49
N ASP A 76 4.26 -19.80 -9.93
CA ASP A 76 5.29 -20.31 -10.83
C ASP A 76 6.22 -21.31 -10.12
N GLY A 77 6.58 -21.04 -8.86
CA GLY A 77 7.25 -22.00 -7.99
C GLY A 77 6.46 -23.30 -7.79
N TYR A 78 5.13 -23.23 -7.57
CA TYR A 78 4.29 -24.42 -7.51
C TYR A 78 4.34 -25.25 -8.80
N ARG A 79 4.26 -24.59 -9.96
CA ARG A 79 4.30 -25.24 -11.28
C ARG A 79 5.67 -25.90 -11.52
N ALA A 80 6.75 -25.20 -11.22
CA ALA A 80 8.11 -25.71 -11.35
C ALA A 80 8.32 -26.96 -10.47
N LEU A 81 7.94 -26.88 -9.19
CA LEU A 81 8.01 -28.03 -8.27
C LEU A 81 7.13 -29.19 -8.76
N GLY A 82 5.89 -28.90 -9.15
CA GLY A 82 4.94 -29.89 -9.65
C GLY A 82 5.45 -30.62 -10.89
N ALA A 83 6.08 -29.91 -11.83
CA ALA A 83 6.65 -30.50 -13.04
C ALA A 83 7.79 -31.48 -12.73
N ILE A 84 8.66 -31.15 -11.76
CA ILE A 84 9.76 -32.03 -11.33
C ILE A 84 9.22 -33.24 -10.55
N VAL A 85 8.36 -33.03 -9.55
CA VAL A 85 7.85 -34.12 -8.70
C VAL A 85 7.00 -35.12 -9.49
N SER A 86 6.20 -34.63 -10.45
CA SER A 86 5.39 -35.50 -11.32
C SER A 86 6.18 -36.17 -12.45
N LYS A 87 7.49 -35.87 -12.59
CA LYS A 87 8.35 -36.31 -13.71
C LYS A 87 7.87 -35.81 -15.08
N ALA A 88 7.08 -34.74 -15.12
CA ALA A 88 6.70 -34.07 -16.37
C ALA A 88 7.87 -33.27 -16.97
N SER A 89 8.86 -32.88 -16.15
CA SER A 89 10.13 -32.31 -16.58
C SER A 89 11.29 -32.91 -15.79
N ASN A 90 12.47 -32.95 -16.42
CA ASN A 90 13.74 -33.34 -15.79
C ASN A 90 14.71 -32.14 -15.66
N GLN A 91 14.26 -30.92 -15.96
CA GLN A 91 15.08 -29.71 -15.92
C GLN A 91 15.20 -29.15 -14.49
N LEU A 92 15.85 -29.90 -13.61
CA LEU A 92 16.01 -29.53 -12.19
C LEU A 92 16.71 -28.17 -12.01
N ALA A 93 17.72 -27.88 -12.84
CA ALA A 93 18.47 -26.63 -12.77
C ALA A 93 17.56 -25.42 -13.11
N GLU A 94 16.73 -25.54 -14.14
CA GLU A 94 15.77 -24.49 -14.53
C GLU A 94 14.71 -24.28 -13.45
N ALA A 95 14.13 -25.36 -12.92
CA ALA A 95 13.17 -25.27 -11.81
C ALA A 95 13.77 -24.61 -10.56
N ARG A 96 15.04 -24.91 -10.26
CA ARG A 96 15.76 -24.25 -9.16
C ARG A 96 15.94 -22.75 -9.43
N THR A 97 16.39 -22.37 -10.63
CA THR A 97 16.57 -20.96 -10.99
C THR A 97 15.26 -20.17 -10.90
N ILE A 98 14.13 -20.75 -11.36
CA ILE A 98 12.81 -20.14 -11.23
C ILE A 98 12.50 -19.87 -9.76
N ILE A 99 12.59 -20.89 -8.89
CA ILE A 99 12.24 -20.73 -7.48
C ILE A 99 13.19 -19.77 -6.75
N GLU A 100 14.48 -19.76 -7.09
CA GLU A 100 15.46 -18.83 -6.50
C GLU A 100 15.15 -17.37 -6.87
N GLN A 101 14.82 -17.11 -8.14
CA GLN A 101 14.39 -15.77 -8.59
C GLN A 101 13.06 -15.36 -7.96
N ASP A 102 12.09 -16.28 -7.94
CA ASP A 102 10.76 -16.06 -7.36
C ASP A 102 10.82 -15.75 -5.86
N GLU A 103 11.71 -16.43 -5.12
CA GLU A 103 11.93 -16.16 -3.70
C GLU A 103 12.41 -14.73 -3.48
N GLU A 104 13.38 -14.26 -4.27
CA GLU A 104 13.89 -12.89 -4.20
C GLU A 104 12.79 -11.85 -4.48
N TYR A 105 11.91 -12.13 -5.45
CA TYR A 105 10.74 -11.28 -5.76
C TYR A 105 9.72 -11.18 -4.62
N CYS A 106 9.73 -12.12 -3.67
CA CYS A 106 8.93 -12.05 -2.45
C CYS A 106 9.66 -11.33 -1.31
N THR A 107 10.73 -10.58 -1.58
CA THR A 107 11.46 -9.77 -0.59
C THR A 107 11.58 -8.31 -0.99
N ILE A 108 11.73 -7.42 0.00
CA ILE A 108 11.93 -5.98 -0.24
C ILE A 108 13.31 -5.64 -0.84
N ALA A 109 14.24 -6.61 -0.88
CA ALA A 109 15.58 -6.38 -1.40
C ALA A 109 15.58 -6.26 -2.93
N VAL A 110 14.65 -6.96 -3.60
CA VAL A 110 14.59 -7.04 -5.06
C VAL A 110 13.26 -6.49 -5.61
N ASN A 111 12.17 -6.59 -4.85
CA ASN A 111 10.85 -6.13 -5.30
C ASN A 111 10.50 -4.74 -4.72
N SER A 112 10.52 -3.73 -5.58
CA SER A 112 10.12 -2.35 -5.23
C SER A 112 8.66 -2.21 -4.84
N ASP A 113 7.78 -3.06 -5.39
CA ASP A 113 6.35 -3.01 -5.08
C ASP A 113 6.11 -3.51 -3.66
N LEU A 114 6.85 -4.55 -3.25
CA LEU A 114 6.79 -5.02 -1.87
C LEU A 114 7.38 -4.00 -0.88
N TYR A 115 8.39 -3.25 -1.30
CA TYR A 115 8.88 -2.10 -0.55
C TYR A 115 7.82 -0.99 -0.43
N ASN A 116 7.10 -0.70 -1.52
CA ASN A 116 5.98 0.25 -1.50
C ASN A 116 4.92 -0.21 -0.51
N LEU A 117 4.55 -1.49 -0.50
CA LEU A 117 3.62 -2.05 0.46
C LEU A 117 4.12 -1.93 1.91
N ALA A 118 5.41 -2.20 2.16
CA ALA A 118 6.02 -2.09 3.49
C ALA A 118 5.99 -0.67 4.05
N THR A 119 6.07 0.32 3.16
CA THR A 119 6.07 1.75 3.48
C THR A 119 4.72 2.43 3.22
N TYR A 120 3.71 1.65 2.80
CA TYR A 120 2.43 2.18 2.38
C TYR A 120 1.70 2.84 3.54
N ALA A 121 1.36 4.11 3.34
CA ALA A 121 0.49 4.87 4.21
C ALA A 121 -0.85 5.11 3.49
N PRO A 122 -1.98 4.64 4.05
CA PRO A 122 -3.29 4.93 3.50
C PRO A 122 -3.53 6.45 3.39
N PRO A 123 -4.32 6.91 2.41
CA PRO A 123 -4.72 8.32 2.32
C PRO A 123 -5.32 8.85 3.63
N ASN A 124 -5.04 10.11 3.95
CA ASN A 124 -5.49 10.74 5.21
C ASN A 124 -7.00 10.70 5.43
N SER A 125 -7.78 10.66 4.35
CA SER A 125 -9.24 10.47 4.36
C SER A 125 -9.66 9.18 5.07
N LEU A 126 -8.81 8.14 5.06
CA LEU A 126 -9.07 6.83 5.63
C LEU A 126 -8.48 6.63 7.03
N ASN A 127 -7.81 7.62 7.60
CA ASN A 127 -7.09 7.47 8.88
C ASN A 127 -7.99 6.94 10.01
N HIS A 128 -9.26 7.32 10.01
CA HIS A 128 -10.23 6.89 11.02
C HIS A 128 -10.61 5.41 10.93
N PHE A 129 -10.33 4.74 9.81
CA PHE A 129 -10.53 3.29 9.65
C PHE A 129 -9.35 2.45 10.14
N ASN A 130 -8.21 3.07 10.48
CA ASN A 130 -7.00 2.39 10.95
C ASN A 130 -6.59 1.19 10.06
N LEU A 131 -6.24 1.44 8.79
CA LEU A 131 -5.88 0.38 7.85
C LEU A 131 -4.44 -0.14 8.02
N THR A 132 -3.63 0.42 8.91
CA THR A 132 -2.25 -0.03 9.14
C THR A 132 -2.11 -1.52 9.47
N PRO A 133 -2.96 -2.14 10.31
CA PRO A 133 -2.92 -3.58 10.52
C PRO A 133 -3.21 -4.37 9.24
N VAL A 134 -4.19 -3.94 8.42
CA VAL A 134 -4.50 -4.58 7.13
C VAL A 134 -3.27 -4.63 6.22
N VAL A 135 -2.61 -3.47 6.05
CA VAL A 135 -1.40 -3.35 5.22
C VAL A 135 -0.30 -4.28 5.75
N LYS A 136 -0.11 -4.35 7.07
CA LYS A 136 0.86 -5.26 7.69
C LYS A 136 0.53 -6.73 7.48
N GLU A 137 -0.74 -7.12 7.51
CA GLU A 137 -1.15 -8.51 7.25
C GLU A 137 -0.94 -8.88 5.77
N VAL A 138 -1.26 -7.97 4.84
CA VAL A 138 -1.00 -8.17 3.40
C VAL A 138 0.50 -8.24 3.11
N TYR A 139 1.29 -7.38 3.75
CA TYR A 139 2.76 -7.47 3.69
C TYR A 139 3.27 -8.79 4.27
N ALA A 140 2.78 -9.18 5.47
CA ALA A 140 3.15 -10.42 6.13
C ALA A 140 2.84 -11.65 5.27
N TRP A 141 1.73 -11.63 4.53
CA TRP A 141 1.37 -12.68 3.58
C TRP A 141 2.48 -12.91 2.55
N ALA A 142 3.02 -11.84 1.96
CA ALA A 142 4.12 -11.92 1.00
C ALA A 142 5.45 -12.20 1.70
N PHE A 143 5.89 -11.31 2.60
CA PHE A 143 7.12 -11.45 3.36
C PHE A 143 6.87 -11.39 4.87
N PRO A 144 7.33 -12.39 5.65
CA PRO A 144 8.27 -13.44 5.25
C PRO A 144 7.61 -14.72 4.70
N ASN A 145 6.27 -14.78 4.65
CA ASN A 145 5.60 -16.07 4.56
C ASN A 145 5.72 -16.74 3.18
N ALA A 146 5.35 -16.07 2.08
CA ALA A 146 5.47 -16.64 0.74
C ALA A 146 6.93 -16.90 0.34
N ALA A 147 7.85 -16.00 0.71
CA ALA A 147 9.29 -16.22 0.53
C ALA A 147 9.77 -17.51 1.22
N SER A 148 9.31 -17.77 2.45
CA SER A 148 9.65 -19.00 3.17
C SER A 148 9.09 -20.25 2.48
N VAL A 149 7.90 -20.17 1.90
CA VAL A 149 7.31 -21.28 1.13
C VAL A 149 8.19 -21.61 -0.07
N LEU A 150 8.59 -20.61 -0.85
CA LEU A 150 9.50 -20.79 -1.99
C LEU A 150 10.84 -21.37 -1.55
N ALA A 151 11.40 -20.89 -0.44
CA ALA A 151 12.64 -21.42 0.12
C ALA A 151 12.53 -22.93 0.45
N TYR A 152 11.41 -23.35 1.05
CA TYR A 152 11.14 -24.77 1.33
C TYR A 152 10.93 -25.60 0.06
N MET A 153 10.36 -25.04 -1.00
CA MET A 153 10.22 -25.75 -2.28
C MET A 153 11.58 -26.12 -2.89
N LYS A 154 12.61 -25.29 -2.71
CA LYS A 154 13.98 -25.62 -3.15
C LYS A 154 14.48 -26.90 -2.49
N THR A 155 14.14 -27.14 -1.22
CA THR A 155 14.46 -28.38 -0.52
C THR A 155 13.71 -29.56 -1.16
N LEU A 156 12.42 -29.40 -1.47
CA LEU A 156 11.62 -30.45 -2.13
C LEU A 156 12.07 -30.77 -3.56
N LEU A 157 12.68 -29.83 -4.29
CA LEU A 157 13.30 -30.12 -5.58
C LEU A 157 14.41 -31.18 -5.47
N VAL A 158 15.16 -31.19 -4.37
CA VAL A 158 16.27 -32.13 -4.12
C VAL A 158 15.79 -33.38 -3.38
N HIS A 159 14.87 -33.20 -2.43
CA HIS A 159 14.34 -34.24 -1.56
C HIS A 159 12.81 -34.27 -1.64
N PRO A 160 12.24 -34.78 -2.76
CA PRO A 160 10.80 -34.68 -3.03
C PRO A 160 9.92 -35.48 -2.05
N THR A 161 10.52 -36.40 -1.29
CA THR A 161 9.84 -37.22 -0.28
C THR A 161 10.04 -36.70 1.14
N ASP A 162 10.63 -35.51 1.33
CA ASP A 162 10.83 -34.92 2.65
C ASP A 162 9.50 -34.38 3.20
N MET A 163 8.81 -35.25 3.94
CA MET A 163 7.52 -34.93 4.58
C MET A 163 7.62 -33.84 5.65
N SER A 164 8.79 -33.63 6.24
CA SER A 164 8.98 -32.55 7.23
C SER A 164 8.89 -31.19 6.53
N THR A 165 9.54 -31.04 5.39
CA THR A 165 9.45 -29.84 4.55
C THR A 165 8.04 -29.64 3.99
N VAL A 166 7.35 -30.72 3.58
CA VAL A 166 5.94 -30.64 3.16
C VAL A 166 5.04 -30.09 4.29
N THR A 167 5.24 -30.54 5.53
CA THR A 167 4.50 -30.07 6.70
C THR A 167 4.80 -28.59 6.99
N LEU A 168 6.06 -28.17 6.88
CA LEU A 168 6.47 -26.76 7.05
C LEU A 168 5.80 -25.85 6.01
N ILE A 169 5.74 -26.29 4.74
CA ILE A 169 5.02 -25.56 3.67
C ILE A 169 3.54 -25.46 4.01
N ALA A 170 2.88 -26.56 4.37
CA ALA A 170 1.46 -26.58 4.70
C ALA A 170 1.14 -25.65 5.89
N GLY A 171 1.93 -25.70 6.97
CA GLY A 171 1.78 -24.81 8.12
C GLY A 171 2.00 -23.33 7.77
N ARG A 172 2.94 -23.05 6.87
CA ARG A 172 3.18 -21.68 6.40
C ARG A 172 2.03 -21.17 5.54
N LEU A 173 1.50 -22.00 4.66
CA LEU A 173 0.33 -21.67 3.84
C LEU A 173 -0.92 -21.43 4.67
N HIS A 174 -1.13 -22.23 5.72
CA HIS A 174 -2.23 -21.99 6.66
C HIS A 174 -2.07 -20.63 7.38
N THR A 175 -0.85 -20.26 7.77
CA THR A 175 -0.56 -18.92 8.31
C THR A 175 -0.91 -17.84 7.28
N MET A 176 -0.51 -18.01 6.02
CA MET A 176 -0.82 -17.08 4.92
C MET A 176 -2.33 -16.91 4.75
N ASP A 177 -3.09 -18.00 4.69
CA ASP A 177 -4.54 -17.94 4.57
C ASP A 177 -5.18 -17.20 5.74
N THR A 178 -4.67 -17.41 6.96
CA THR A 178 -5.16 -16.77 8.19
C THR A 178 -4.93 -15.26 8.18
N VAL A 179 -3.72 -14.79 7.81
CA VAL A 179 -3.42 -13.35 7.77
C VAL A 179 -4.23 -12.65 6.66
N LEU A 180 -4.38 -13.29 5.49
CA LEU A 180 -5.18 -12.74 4.40
C LEU A 180 -6.67 -12.71 4.74
N ALA A 181 -7.19 -13.74 5.41
CA ALA A 181 -8.57 -13.76 5.90
C ALA A 181 -8.81 -12.64 6.93
N THR A 182 -7.85 -12.39 7.82
CA THR A 182 -7.91 -11.30 8.81
C THR A 182 -7.95 -9.94 8.13
N ALA A 183 -7.06 -9.71 7.16
CA ALA A 183 -7.05 -8.49 6.34
C ALA A 183 -8.40 -8.29 5.62
N ASN A 184 -8.90 -9.34 4.96
CA ASN A 184 -10.16 -9.29 4.21
C ASN A 184 -11.39 -9.08 5.10
N ALA A 185 -11.39 -9.62 6.32
CA ALA A 185 -12.46 -9.36 7.29
C ALA A 185 -12.50 -7.87 7.71
N GLN A 186 -11.33 -7.26 7.91
CA GLN A 186 -11.23 -5.82 8.22
C GLN A 186 -11.67 -4.96 7.02
N LEU A 187 -11.24 -5.30 5.80
CA LEU A 187 -11.67 -4.62 4.58
C LEU A 187 -13.18 -4.72 4.35
N ALA A 188 -13.79 -5.88 4.61
CA ALA A 188 -15.23 -6.06 4.55
C ALA A 188 -15.95 -5.20 5.61
N SER A 189 -15.37 -5.04 6.80
CA SER A 189 -15.88 -4.14 7.84
C SER A 189 -15.92 -2.68 7.37
N VAL A 190 -14.81 -2.19 6.81
CA VAL A 190 -14.72 -0.81 6.28
C VAL A 190 -15.65 -0.61 5.08
N SER A 191 -15.76 -1.61 4.20
CA SER A 191 -16.71 -1.58 3.08
C SER A 191 -18.16 -1.37 3.53
N ARG A 192 -18.56 -2.04 4.63
CA ARG A 192 -19.90 -1.86 5.23
C ARG A 192 -20.08 -0.45 5.80
N GLN A 193 -19.08 0.09 6.48
CA GLN A 193 -19.12 1.46 7.02
C GLN A 193 -19.25 2.50 5.90
N LEU A 194 -18.61 2.26 4.76
CA LEU A 194 -18.69 3.13 3.58
C LEU A 194 -19.94 2.92 2.71
N GLY A 195 -20.74 1.90 2.99
CA GLY A 195 -21.93 1.54 2.20
C GLY A 195 -21.59 1.11 0.76
N ILE A 196 -20.50 0.36 0.59
CA ILE A 196 -20.08 -0.19 -0.71
C ILE A 196 -20.00 -1.72 -0.67
N SER A 197 -19.90 -2.33 -1.84
CA SER A 197 -19.63 -3.76 -1.99
C SER A 197 -18.36 -4.17 -1.24
N PRO A 198 -18.33 -5.33 -0.56
CA PRO A 198 -17.15 -5.82 0.13
C PRO A 198 -15.92 -5.83 -0.77
N GLN A 199 -14.87 -5.11 -0.35
CA GLN A 199 -13.55 -5.14 -0.98
C GLN A 199 -12.70 -6.23 -0.33
N ARG A 200 -11.83 -6.85 -1.13
CA ARG A 200 -10.90 -7.90 -0.68
C ARG A 200 -9.63 -7.89 -1.52
N VAL A 201 -8.56 -8.39 -0.94
CA VAL A 201 -7.30 -8.73 -1.60
C VAL A 201 -7.31 -10.24 -1.88
N GLU A 202 -7.05 -10.61 -3.13
CA GLU A 202 -7.03 -11.97 -3.67
C GLU A 202 -5.59 -12.34 -4.07
N LEU A 203 -4.83 -12.91 -3.14
CA LEU A 203 -3.42 -13.28 -3.36
C LEU A 203 -3.19 -14.78 -3.45
N SER A 204 -4.10 -15.59 -2.90
CA SER A 204 -3.95 -17.04 -2.92
C SER A 204 -4.42 -17.61 -4.25
N SER A 205 -3.49 -18.14 -5.06
CA SER A 205 -3.85 -19.12 -6.08
C SER A 205 -3.25 -20.47 -5.76
N THR A 206 -4.08 -21.39 -5.26
CA THR A 206 -3.72 -22.81 -5.13
C THR A 206 -3.86 -23.54 -6.48
N SER A 207 -4.12 -22.82 -7.58
CA SER A 207 -4.32 -23.40 -8.91
C SER A 207 -3.08 -24.15 -9.41
N GLY A 208 -1.88 -23.65 -9.10
CA GLY A 208 -0.62 -24.30 -9.45
C GLY A 208 -0.18 -25.38 -8.47
N MET A 209 -0.80 -25.44 -7.28
CA MET A 209 -0.31 -26.24 -6.16
C MET A 209 -0.33 -27.75 -6.48
N PRO A 210 0.80 -28.46 -6.30
CA PRO A 210 0.83 -29.92 -6.39
C PRO A 210 -0.18 -30.60 -5.46
N SER A 211 -0.75 -31.72 -5.91
CA SER A 211 -1.80 -32.42 -5.16
C SER A 211 -1.35 -32.89 -3.77
N PHE A 212 -0.07 -33.27 -3.61
CA PHE A 212 0.47 -33.70 -2.31
C PHE A 212 0.52 -32.55 -1.30
N LEU A 213 0.86 -31.33 -1.73
CA LEU A 213 0.81 -30.14 -0.87
C LEU A 213 -0.63 -29.78 -0.52
N ARG A 214 -1.55 -29.87 -1.48
CA ARG A 214 -2.97 -29.62 -1.25
C ARG A 214 -3.56 -30.61 -0.23
N ALA A 215 -3.17 -31.88 -0.32
CA ALA A 215 -3.59 -32.91 0.63
C ALA A 215 -3.08 -32.62 2.05
N GLU A 216 -1.81 -32.22 2.19
CA GLU A 216 -1.26 -31.89 3.50
C GLU A 216 -1.86 -30.61 4.08
N LEU A 217 -2.08 -29.58 3.26
CA LEU A 217 -2.76 -28.36 3.69
C LEU A 217 -4.15 -28.67 4.25
N GLY A 218 -4.89 -29.59 3.63
CA GLY A 218 -6.18 -30.05 4.13
C GLY A 218 -6.12 -30.74 5.50
N ARG A 219 -4.99 -31.37 5.85
CA ARG A 219 -4.77 -31.97 7.18
C ARG A 219 -4.39 -30.94 8.24
N VAL A 220 -3.61 -29.92 7.85
CA VAL A 220 -3.21 -28.85 8.78
C VAL A 220 -4.38 -27.91 9.08
N ALA A 221 -5.30 -27.75 8.13
CA ALA A 221 -6.47 -26.88 8.28
C ALA A 221 -7.67 -27.53 9.01
N SER A 222 -7.65 -28.84 9.25
CA SER A 222 -8.71 -29.59 9.94
C SER A 222 -8.47 -29.67 11.45
#